data_AF-A0A8T6WVT4-F1
#
_entry.id   AF-A0A8T6WVT4-F1
#
_cell.length_a   1.000
_cell.length_b   1.000
_cell.length_c   1.000
_cell.angle_alpha   90.00
_cell.angle_beta   90.00
_cell.angle_gamma   90.00
#
_symmetry.space_group_name_H-M   'P 1'
#
loop_
_entity.id
_entity.type
_entity.pdbx_description
1 polymer ?
#
loop_
_entity_poly.entity_id
_entity_poly.type
_entity_poly.pdbx_seq_one_letter_code
_entity_poly.pdbx_strand_id
1 'polypeptide(L)' 'MKELVAQAMEDGAFGMSTGLFYLPGGFADTEEVIGLCKVVAGYGGVYTSHIRGEGDPLIEAVAEAIEIGEKADIPVQIS' A
#
# COMPACT_ATOMS: atom_id res chain seq x y z
N MET A 1 -3.94 -11.63 -5.67
CA MET A 1 -3.98 -10.22 -6.15
C MET A 1 -2.72 -9.79 -6.89
N LYS A 2 -1.52 -10.31 -6.58
CA LYS A 2 -0.25 -9.90 -7.22
C LYS A 2 -0.27 -9.90 -8.75
N GLU A 3 -0.82 -10.93 -9.39
CA GLU A 3 -0.92 -11.01 -10.86
C GLU A 3 -1.77 -9.88 -11.45
N LEU A 4 -2.89 -9.52 -10.81
CA LEU A 4 -3.73 -8.40 -11.23
C LEU A 4 -3.02 -7.06 -11.07
N VAL A 5 -2.24 -6.90 -9.99
CA VAL A 5 -1.41 -5.70 -9.78
C VAL A 5 -0.33 -5.61 -10.86
N ALA A 6 0.37 -6.71 -11.17
CA ALA A 6 1.37 -6.74 -12.23
C ALA A 6 0.77 -6.38 -13.59
N GLN A 7 -0.38 -6.98 -13.94
CA GLN A 7 -1.08 -6.65 -15.18
C GLN A 7 -1.48 -5.16 -15.23
N ALA A 8 -2.00 -4.60 -14.14
CA ALA A 8 -2.36 -3.19 -14.09
C ALA A 8 -1.14 -2.26 -14.28
N MET A 9 0.02 -2.62 -13.73
CA MET A 9 1.27 -1.89 -13.96
C MET A 9 1.71 -1.99 -15.42
N GLU A 10 1.61 -3.17 -16.05
CA GLU A 10 1.89 -3.39 -17.48
C GLU A 10 0.94 -2.60 -18.40
N ASP A 11 -0.32 -2.46 -17.98
CA ASP A 11 -1.34 -1.69 -18.68
C ASP A 11 -1.14 -0.16 -18.54
N GLY A 12 -0.18 0.27 -17.72
CA GLY A 12 0.24 1.67 -17.58
C GLY A 12 -0.21 2.36 -16.28
N ALA A 13 -0.58 1.61 -15.24
CA ALA A 13 -0.85 2.20 -13.93
C ALA A 13 0.41 2.85 -13.34
N PHE A 14 0.23 3.97 -12.65
CA PHE A 14 1.33 4.68 -11.97
C PHE A 14 1.69 4.09 -10.60
N GLY A 15 0.85 3.20 -10.06
CA GLY A 15 0.99 2.71 -8.70
C GLY A 15 -0.28 2.02 -8.19
N MET A 16 -0.34 1.84 -6.87
CA MET A 16 -1.48 1.22 -6.18
C MET A 16 -1.88 2.08 -4.97
N SER A 17 -3.18 2.15 -4.70
CA SER A 17 -3.72 2.79 -3.51
C SER A 17 -4.39 1.79 -2.57
N THR A 18 -4.35 2.04 -1.26
CA THR A 18 -5.19 1.32 -0.27
C THR A 18 -6.10 2.27 0.50
N GLY A 19 -7.24 1.75 0.96
CA GLY A 19 -8.11 2.40 1.94
C GLY A 19 -8.28 1.51 3.16
N LEU A 20 -7.26 1.45 4.01
CA LEU A 20 -7.19 0.49 5.13
C LEU A 20 -8.18 0.83 6.25
N PHE A 21 -8.67 2.06 6.31
CA PHE A 21 -9.76 2.45 7.20
C PHE A 21 -11.10 1.80 6.80
N TYR A 22 -11.30 1.49 5.52
CA TYR A 22 -12.57 1.02 5.00
C TYR A 22 -12.60 -0.49 4.83
N LEU A 23 -13.79 -1.08 4.97
CA LEU A 23 -14.01 -2.46 4.55
C LEU A 23 -14.10 -2.55 3.02
N PRO A 24 -13.57 -3.63 2.40
CA PRO A 24 -12.93 -4.80 3.04
C PRO A 24 -11.44 -4.62 3.41
N GLY A 25 -10.80 -3.52 2.99
CA GLY A 25 -9.36 -3.27 3.16
C GLY A 25 -8.87 -3.30 4.61
N GLY A 26 -9.72 -2.95 5.59
CA GLY A 26 -9.39 -3.02 7.01
C GLY A 26 -9.08 -4.43 7.55
N PHE A 27 -9.43 -5.49 6.81
CA PHE A 27 -9.04 -6.86 7.15
C PHE A 27 -7.71 -7.30 6.54
N ALA A 28 -7.11 -6.51 5.65
CA ALA A 28 -5.83 -6.85 5.05
C ALA A 28 -4.71 -6.71 6.10
N ASP A 29 -3.89 -7.74 6.22
CA ASP A 29 -2.69 -7.70 7.06
C ASP A 29 -1.59 -6.86 6.39
N THR A 30 -0.72 -6.22 7.17
CA THR A 30 0.38 -5.39 6.66
C THR A 30 1.28 -6.15 5.68
N GLU A 31 1.55 -7.43 5.94
CA GLU A 31 2.37 -8.29 5.07
C GLU A 31 1.70 -8.58 3.71
N GLU A 32 0.36 -8.60 3.65
CA GLU A 32 -0.36 -8.68 2.38
C GLU A 32 -0.07 -7.42 1.55
N VAL A 33 -0.20 -6.24 2.16
CA VAL A 33 0.02 -4.95 1.51
C VAL A 33 1.47 -4.81 1.05
N ILE A 34 2.45 -5.18 1.88
CA ILE A 34 3.88 -5.25 1.51
C ILE A 34 4.06 -6.15 0.27
N GLY A 35 3.42 -7.32 0.27
CA GLY A 35 3.52 -8.27 -0.83
C GLY A 35 3.03 -7.71 -2.17
N LEU A 36 1.99 -6.86 -2.16
CA LEU A 36 1.49 -6.18 -3.35
C LEU A 36 2.37 -4.97 -3.72
N CYS A 37 2.81 -4.19 -2.73
CA CYS A 37 3.70 -3.05 -2.95
C CYS A 37 5.05 -3.46 -3.56
N LYS A 38 5.58 -4.63 -3.21
CA LYS A 38 6.78 -5.19 -3.85
C LYS A 38 6.61 -5.43 -5.35
N VAL A 39 5.39 -5.79 -5.79
CA VAL A 39 5.09 -5.90 -7.22
C VAL A 39 5.16 -4.52 -7.84
N VAL A 40 4.44 -3.54 -7.28
CA VAL A 40 4.40 -2.15 -7.77
C VAL A 40 5.80 -1.52 -7.83
N ALA A 41 6.64 -1.75 -6.82
CA ALA A 41 8.01 -1.28 -6.75
C ALA A 41 8.87 -1.83 -7.91
N GLY A 42 8.66 -3.09 -8.30
CA GLY A 42 9.34 -3.71 -9.44
C GLY A 42 9.06 -3.01 -10.79
N TYR A 43 7.97 -2.24 -10.88
CA TYR A 43 7.63 -1.41 -12.04
C TYR A 43 7.92 0.09 -11.83
N GLY A 44 8.54 0.47 -10.70
CA GLY A 44 8.85 1.87 -10.37
C GLY A 44 7.62 2.72 -10.03
N GLY A 45 6.52 2.09 -9.60
CA GLY A 45 5.29 2.79 -9.21
C GLY A 45 5.34 3.38 -7.81
N VAL A 46 4.24 4.00 -7.40
CA VAL A 46 4.06 4.56 -6.04
C VAL A 46 2.98 3.82 -5.24
N TYR A 47 3.10 3.85 -3.92
CA TYR A 47 2.06 3.39 -3.00
C TYR A 47 1.38 4.59 -2.35
N THR A 48 0.06 4.67 -2.47
CA THR A 48 -0.73 5.69 -1.77
C THR A 48 -1.67 5.04 -0.76
N SER A 49 -1.94 5.68 0.37
CA SER A 49 -2.85 5.10 1.36
C SER A 49 -3.68 6.14 2.09
N HIS A 50 -4.99 5.88 2.12
CA HIS A 50 -5.82 6.26 3.26
C HIS A 50 -5.56 5.23 4.36
N ILE A 51 -4.75 5.63 5.33
CA ILE A 51 -4.17 4.76 6.36
C ILE A 51 -5.22 4.15 7.28
N ARG A 52 -4.83 3.11 8.04
CA ARG A 52 -5.77 2.25 8.78
C ARG A 52 -6.54 2.97 9.89
N GLY A 53 -5.97 4.05 10.41
CA GLY A 53 -6.54 4.79 11.52
C GLY A 53 -6.15 6.26 11.47
N GLU A 54 -7.10 7.08 11.87
CA GLU A 54 -6.94 8.52 12.08
C GLU A 54 -7.39 8.88 13.50
N GLY A 55 -6.89 9.98 14.05
CA GLY A 55 -7.14 10.35 15.45
C GLY A 55 -6.27 9.53 16.41
N ASP A 56 -6.90 8.78 17.32
CA ASP A 56 -6.19 8.01 18.35
C ASP A 56 -5.16 7.01 17.79
N PRO A 57 -5.46 6.18 16.76
CA PRO A 57 -4.52 5.22 16.17
C PRO A 57 -3.60 5.81 15.08
N LEU A 58 -3.49 7.15 14.96
CA LEU A 58 -2.76 7.80 13.85
C LEU A 58 -1.29 7.39 13.81
N ILE A 59 -0.63 7.32 14.97
CA ILE A 59 0.81 7.07 15.03
C ILE A 59 1.12 5.63 14.58
N GLU A 60 0.33 4.66 15.02
CA GLU A 60 0.44 3.26 14.63
C GLU A 60 0.15 3.09 13.13
N ALA A 61 -0.86 3.79 12.59
CA ALA A 61 -1.22 3.72 11.18
C ALA A 61 -0.16 4.37 10.26
N VAL A 62 0.46 5.48 10.69
CA VAL A 62 1.60 6.09 9.97
C VAL A 62 2.83 5.19 10.05
N ALA A 63 3.09 4.55 11.20
CA ALA A 63 4.18 3.60 11.34
C ALA A 63 4.00 2.39 10.41
N GLU A 64 2.76 1.88 10.27
CA GLU A 64 2.43 0.82 9.31
C GLU A 64 2.75 1.25 7.86
N ALA A 65 2.37 2.48 7.47
CA ALA A 65 2.67 2.99 6.12
C ALA A 65 4.18 3.14 5.86
N ILE A 66 4.95 3.57 6.86
CA ILE A 66 6.42 3.66 6.78
C ILE A 66 7.03 2.26 6.64
N GLU A 67 6.58 1.30 7.45
CA GLU A 67 7.05 -0.09 7.40
C GLU A 67 6.79 -0.71 6.01
N ILE A 68 5.62 -0.45 5.42
CA ILE A 68 5.31 -0.90 4.06
C ILE A 68 6.30 -0.30 3.06
N GLY A 69 6.55 1.02 3.15
CA GLY A 69 7.48 1.74 2.29
C GLY A 69 8.90 1.17 2.35
N GLU A 70 9.43 0.98 3.56
CA GLU A 70 10.77 0.44 3.79
C GLU A 70 10.92 -1.02 3.34
N LYS A 71 9.95 -1.89 3.69
CA LYS A 71 10.02 -3.32 3.35
C LYS A 71 9.76 -3.60 1.86
N ALA A 72 9.03 -2.73 1.18
CA ALA A 72 8.74 -2.87 -0.25
C ALA A 72 9.65 -2.04 -1.16
N ASP A 73 10.51 -1.18 -0.61
CA ASP A 73 11.36 -0.23 -1.34
C ASP A 73 10.55 0.61 -2.35
N ILE A 74 9.51 1.27 -1.85
CA ILE A 74 8.54 2.02 -2.67
C ILE A 74 8.27 3.42 -2.10
N PRO A 75 8.12 4.46 -2.95
CA PRO A 75 7.66 5.77 -2.49
C PRO A 75 6.24 5.67 -1.92
N VAL A 76 6.04 6.25 -0.73
CA VAL A 76 4.75 6.25 -0.04
C VAL A 76 4.16 7.65 0.01
N GLN A 77 2.86 7.76 -0.29
CA GLN A 77 2.06 8.96 -0.11
C GLN A 77 0.87 8.68 0.81
N ILE A 78 0.79 9.40 1.93
CA ILE A 78 -0.33 9.32 2.88
C ILE A 78 -1.36 10.40 2.50
N SER A 79 -2.61 10.00 2.25
CA SER A 79 -3.72 10.85 1.77
C SER A 79 -4.92 10.85 2.71
#